data_AF-A0A959CBI3-F1
#
_entry.id   AF-A0A959CBI3-F1
#
_cell.length_a   1.000
_cell.length_b   1.000
_cell.length_c   1.000
_cell.angle_alpha   90.00
_cell.angle_beta   90.00
_cell.angle_gamma   90.00
#
_symmetry.space_group_name_H-M   'P 1'
#
loop_
_entity.id
_entity.type
_entity.pdbx_description
1 polymer ?
#
loop_
_entity_poly.entity_id
_entity_poly.type
_entity_poly.pdbx_seq_one_letter_code
_entity_poly.pdbx_strand_id
1 'polypeptide(L)'
;MKRILLFSFIIFAIGSLSAQCVSGDCKNGIGTYLYPSGARYTGHFKDGEIHGVGVCYYTDGSKYQGEWVYRYPQGRGTKTYSDGTIRTGLWKKGKPVDEQGKILEEYIARIEEESQDDGTNIQSGCLSGNCKNGEGIFAYPDGSKYEGHFVNGKFDGQGTFHFANGDQYVGTFKENYPDGQGTRTYANGHEETGEWEQGEFVGSSLIESGKVGCTQGDCENGKGTYIYKEGSAKYVGDFKNGMPHGYGICNYANGDRYRGEWLEGAFGGKGTLFLHDGTVVNGYWRGGEYTGKEAPADYQPAAPVVTETPV
;
A
#
# COMPACT_ATOMS: atom_id res chain seq x y z
N MET A 1 10.73 70.10 -2.01
CA MET A 1 9.81 69.33 -1.14
C MET A 1 9.70 67.92 -1.71
N LYS A 2 10.18 66.91 -1.00
CA LYS A 2 10.30 65.51 -1.46
C LYS A 2 8.93 64.84 -1.46
N ARG A 3 8.53 64.23 -2.59
CA ARG A 3 7.35 63.35 -2.68
C ARG A 3 7.70 61.99 -2.08
N ILE A 4 7.01 61.62 -1.01
CA ILE A 4 7.12 60.30 -0.37
C ILE A 4 6.14 59.36 -1.10
N LEU A 5 6.70 58.35 -1.77
CA LEU A 5 5.95 57.22 -2.34
C LEU A 5 5.62 56.24 -1.20
N LEU A 6 4.34 56.13 -0.85
CA LEU A 6 3.82 55.06 0.01
C LEU A 6 3.77 53.76 -0.81
N PHE A 7 4.74 52.88 -0.59
CA PHE A 7 4.65 51.49 -1.02
C PHE A 7 3.67 50.75 -0.12
N SER A 8 2.47 50.50 -0.62
CA SER A 8 1.51 49.59 0.00
C SER A 8 2.05 48.16 -0.14
N PHE A 9 2.72 47.67 0.91
CA PHE A 9 3.03 46.25 1.06
C PHE A 9 1.72 45.49 1.26
N ILE A 10 1.21 44.91 0.18
CA ILE A 10 0.17 43.87 0.26
C ILE A 10 0.87 42.63 0.82
N ILE A 11 0.64 42.36 2.10
CA ILE A 11 1.01 41.09 2.73
C ILE A 11 0.14 40.01 2.08
N PHE A 12 0.73 39.24 1.15
CA PHE A 12 0.12 38.00 0.70
C PHE A 12 0.13 37.04 1.89
N ALA A 13 -1.03 36.88 2.53
CA ALA A 13 -1.26 35.80 3.45
C ALA A 13 -1.04 34.49 2.68
N ILE A 14 -0.02 33.73 3.08
CA ILE A 14 0.26 32.39 2.56
C ILE A 14 -0.84 31.49 3.12
N GLY A 15 -2.02 31.53 2.50
CA GLY A 15 -3.08 30.56 2.75
C GLY A 15 -2.60 29.20 2.26
N SER A 16 -2.60 28.20 3.13
CA SER A 16 -2.41 26.81 2.73
C SER A 16 -3.39 26.49 1.59
N LEU A 17 -2.87 26.11 0.41
CA LEU A 17 -3.69 25.70 -0.73
C LEU A 17 -4.49 24.46 -0.33
N SER A 18 -5.78 24.62 -0.05
CA SER A 18 -6.69 23.47 0.09
C SER A 18 -7.03 22.96 -1.31
N ALA A 19 -7.07 21.64 -1.47
CA ALA A 19 -7.59 21.05 -2.70
C ALA A 19 -9.00 21.58 -2.99
N GLN A 20 -9.28 22.00 -4.21
CA GLN A 20 -10.61 22.51 -4.56
C GLN A 20 -10.94 22.34 -6.03
N CYS A 21 -12.21 22.05 -6.30
CA CYS A 21 -12.79 22.17 -7.62
C CYS A 21 -12.95 23.67 -7.95
N VAL A 22 -12.19 24.15 -8.92
CA VAL A 22 -12.14 25.57 -9.31
C VAL A 22 -13.26 25.90 -10.30
N SER A 23 -13.65 24.95 -11.15
CA SER A 23 -14.76 25.12 -12.10
C SER A 23 -15.29 23.76 -12.59
N GLY A 24 -16.54 23.76 -13.07
CA GLY A 24 -17.18 22.58 -13.66
C GLY A 24 -17.62 21.53 -12.64
N ASP A 25 -17.74 20.28 -13.10
CA ASP A 25 -18.12 19.13 -12.27
C ASP A 25 -16.91 18.21 -12.07
N CYS A 26 -16.24 18.39 -10.92
CA CYS A 26 -15.11 17.55 -10.53
C CYS A 26 -15.52 16.23 -9.86
N LYS A 27 -16.80 15.85 -9.89
CA LYS A 27 -17.28 14.55 -9.41
C LYS A 27 -17.56 13.61 -10.56
N ASN A 28 -18.41 13.98 -11.51
CA ASN A 28 -18.89 13.10 -12.58
C ASN A 28 -19.01 13.78 -13.95
N GLY A 29 -18.23 14.82 -14.21
CA GLY A 29 -18.31 15.59 -15.44
C GLY A 29 -16.97 16.14 -15.90
N ILE A 30 -16.97 17.32 -16.48
CA ILE A 30 -15.75 18.01 -16.90
C ILE A 30 -15.51 19.15 -15.91
N GLY A 31 -14.31 19.21 -15.35
CA GLY A 31 -13.97 20.19 -14.34
C GLY A 31 -12.51 20.63 -14.39
N THR A 32 -12.20 21.68 -13.63
CA THR A 32 -10.83 22.07 -13.29
C THR A 32 -10.64 21.93 -11.80
N TYR A 33 -9.64 21.14 -11.40
CA TYR A 33 -9.32 20.88 -10.00
C TYR A 33 -7.90 21.35 -9.70
N LEU A 34 -7.75 22.08 -8.59
CA LEU A 34 -6.47 22.53 -8.05
C LEU A 34 -6.12 21.66 -6.85
N TYR A 35 -5.01 20.95 -6.94
CA TYR A 35 -4.50 20.10 -5.87
C TYR A 35 -3.73 20.93 -4.83
N PRO A 36 -3.63 20.47 -3.56
CA PRO A 36 -2.85 21.16 -2.54
C PRO A 36 -1.37 21.30 -2.91
N SER A 37 -0.87 20.35 -3.70
CA SER A 37 0.49 20.38 -4.21
C SER A 37 0.74 21.59 -5.12
N GLY A 38 -0.32 22.19 -5.67
CA GLY A 38 -0.28 23.25 -6.68
C GLY A 38 -0.50 22.72 -8.11
N ALA A 39 -0.55 21.40 -8.31
CA ALA A 39 -0.90 20.81 -9.59
C ALA A 39 -2.34 21.17 -9.98
N ARG A 40 -2.59 21.34 -11.27
CA ARG A 40 -3.92 21.68 -11.80
C ARG A 40 -4.30 20.71 -12.91
N TYR A 41 -5.44 20.06 -12.74
CA TYR A 41 -6.03 19.24 -13.79
C TYR A 41 -7.27 19.91 -14.39
N THR A 42 -7.41 19.84 -15.71
CA THR A 42 -8.63 20.20 -16.42
C THR A 42 -9.02 19.05 -17.36
N GLY A 43 -10.21 18.49 -17.17
CA GLY A 43 -10.68 17.35 -17.97
C GLY A 43 -11.82 16.60 -17.32
N HIS A 44 -11.97 15.33 -17.68
CA HIS A 44 -13.07 14.49 -17.22
C HIS A 44 -12.84 13.95 -15.80
N PHE A 45 -13.93 13.81 -15.05
CA PHE A 45 -13.98 13.23 -13.71
C PHE A 45 -15.03 12.12 -13.67
N LYS A 46 -14.75 11.11 -12.84
CA LYS A 46 -15.70 10.06 -12.48
C LYS A 46 -15.50 9.70 -11.01
N ASP A 47 -16.56 9.70 -10.23
CA ASP A 47 -16.55 9.42 -8.80
C ASP A 47 -15.54 10.27 -7.99
N GLY A 48 -15.30 11.51 -8.42
CA GLY A 48 -14.32 12.42 -7.80
C GLY A 48 -12.88 12.22 -8.26
N GLU A 49 -12.65 11.27 -9.16
CA GLU A 49 -11.33 10.89 -9.66
C GLU A 49 -11.10 11.41 -11.09
N ILE A 50 -9.86 11.80 -11.38
CA ILE A 50 -9.46 12.15 -12.75
C ILE A 50 -9.63 10.94 -13.67
N HIS A 51 -10.34 11.13 -14.77
CA HIS A 51 -10.62 10.08 -15.74
C HIS A 51 -10.77 10.67 -17.16
N GLY A 52 -11.13 9.85 -18.14
CA GLY A 52 -11.37 10.27 -19.53
C GLY A 52 -10.20 11.03 -20.14
N VAL A 53 -10.46 12.14 -20.83
CA VAL A 53 -9.42 12.96 -21.47
C VAL A 53 -9.18 14.23 -20.66
N GLY A 54 -7.93 14.66 -20.53
CA GLY A 54 -7.63 15.90 -19.83
C GLY A 54 -6.17 16.31 -19.89
N VAL A 55 -5.90 17.45 -19.27
CA VAL A 55 -4.57 18.05 -19.16
C VAL A 55 -4.25 18.30 -17.69
N CYS A 56 -3.11 17.78 -17.24
CA CYS A 56 -2.53 18.09 -15.93
C CYS A 56 -1.31 18.99 -16.11
N TYR A 57 -1.27 20.09 -15.33
CA TYR A 57 -0.12 20.98 -15.17
C TYR A 57 0.49 20.72 -13.80
N TYR A 58 1.78 20.42 -13.76
CA TYR A 58 2.51 20.08 -12.55
C TYR A 58 3.32 21.27 -12.04
N THR A 59 3.73 21.22 -10.79
CA THR A 59 4.45 22.33 -10.13
C THR A 59 5.91 22.45 -10.54
N ASP A 60 6.50 21.37 -11.04
CA ASP A 60 7.83 21.36 -11.64
C ASP A 60 7.85 22.01 -13.05
N GLY A 61 6.70 22.47 -13.54
CA GLY A 61 6.53 23.05 -14.87
C GLY A 61 6.23 22.02 -15.97
N SER A 62 6.28 20.73 -15.65
CA SER A 62 5.89 19.68 -16.59
C SER A 62 4.36 19.68 -16.82
N LYS A 63 3.91 19.02 -17.89
CA LYS A 63 2.48 18.82 -18.18
C LYS A 63 2.23 17.50 -18.88
N TYR A 64 1.08 16.90 -18.65
CA TYR A 64 0.58 15.75 -19.41
C TYR A 64 -0.76 16.10 -20.03
N GLN A 65 -0.95 15.72 -21.29
CA GLN A 65 -2.20 15.84 -22.02
C GLN A 65 -2.52 14.52 -22.70
N GLY A 66 -3.65 13.91 -22.39
CA GLY A 66 -4.01 12.61 -22.93
C GLY A 66 -5.20 11.98 -22.23
N GLU A 67 -5.29 10.66 -22.34
CA GLU A 67 -6.28 9.86 -21.63
C GLU A 67 -5.82 9.54 -20.21
N TRP A 68 -6.79 9.34 -19.32
CA TRP A 68 -6.62 9.19 -17.89
C TRP A 68 -7.52 8.11 -17.34
N VAL A 69 -7.01 7.32 -16.39
CA VAL A 69 -7.80 6.35 -15.61
C VAL A 69 -7.36 6.43 -14.15
N TYR A 70 -8.27 6.78 -13.23
CA TYR A 70 -8.01 6.89 -11.80
C TYR A 70 -6.69 7.64 -11.48
N ARG A 71 -6.57 8.87 -12.00
CA ARG A 71 -5.38 9.76 -11.87
C ARG A 71 -4.12 9.35 -12.62
N TYR A 72 -4.14 8.25 -13.37
CA TYR A 72 -2.99 7.85 -14.18
C TYR A 72 -3.11 8.29 -15.63
N PRO A 73 -2.01 8.80 -16.22
CA PRO A 73 -1.81 8.73 -17.66
C PRO A 73 -2.07 7.31 -18.17
N GLN A 74 -2.97 7.18 -19.12
CA GLN A 74 -3.38 5.92 -19.72
C GLN A 74 -3.61 6.14 -21.22
N GLY A 75 -3.53 5.09 -22.04
CA GLY A 75 -3.86 5.20 -23.46
C GLY A 75 -2.92 6.17 -24.19
N ARG A 76 -3.44 6.97 -25.12
CA ARG A 76 -2.62 7.94 -25.87
C ARG A 76 -2.44 9.24 -25.09
N GLY A 77 -1.23 9.77 -25.12
CA GLY A 77 -0.97 11.09 -24.56
C GLY A 77 0.42 11.64 -24.85
N THR A 78 0.61 12.90 -24.46
CA THR A 78 1.84 13.67 -24.60
C THR A 78 2.25 14.24 -23.25
N LYS A 79 3.46 13.90 -22.81
CA LYS A 79 4.14 14.51 -21.66
C LYS A 79 5.14 15.54 -22.16
N THR A 80 5.10 16.74 -21.62
CA THR A 80 6.19 17.73 -21.69
C THR A 80 6.84 17.76 -20.31
N TYR A 81 8.12 17.47 -20.21
CA TYR A 81 8.88 17.49 -18.97
C TYR A 81 9.37 18.91 -18.64
N SER A 82 9.83 19.12 -17.42
CA SER A 82 10.34 20.41 -16.93
C SER A 82 11.59 20.90 -17.69
N ASP A 83 12.41 19.96 -18.17
CA ASP A 83 13.55 20.21 -19.06
C ASP A 83 13.16 20.55 -20.52
N GLY A 84 11.85 20.56 -20.82
CA GLY A 84 11.30 20.81 -22.15
C GLY A 84 11.29 19.60 -23.07
N THR A 85 11.80 18.44 -22.66
CA THR A 85 11.68 17.20 -23.43
C THR A 85 10.21 16.85 -23.63
N ILE A 86 9.86 16.34 -24.81
CA ILE A 86 8.48 15.98 -25.15
C ILE A 86 8.43 14.50 -25.49
N ARG A 87 7.43 13.81 -24.95
CA ARG A 87 7.16 12.41 -25.25
C ARG A 87 5.70 12.22 -25.60
N THR A 88 5.44 11.75 -26.81
CA THR A 88 4.11 11.37 -27.29
C THR A 88 4.09 9.87 -27.53
N GLY A 89 3.05 9.18 -27.08
CA GLY A 89 2.95 7.74 -27.25
C GLY A 89 1.84 7.10 -26.43
N LEU A 90 1.98 5.80 -26.21
CA LEU A 90 1.09 5.01 -25.35
C LEU A 90 1.58 5.07 -23.89
N TRP A 91 0.62 5.08 -22.98
CA TRP A 91 0.84 5.19 -21.54
C TRP A 91 0.03 4.11 -20.83
N LYS A 92 0.63 3.51 -19.80
CA LYS A 92 -0.02 2.51 -18.95
C LYS A 92 0.38 2.77 -17.51
N LYS A 93 -0.61 3.10 -16.66
CA LYS A 93 -0.39 3.43 -15.24
C LYS A 93 0.72 4.47 -15.04
N GLY A 94 0.66 5.58 -15.78
CA GLY A 94 1.65 6.67 -15.68
C GLY A 94 2.94 6.47 -16.48
N LYS A 95 3.24 5.25 -16.93
CA LYS A 95 4.51 4.94 -17.60
C LYS A 95 4.35 4.89 -19.12
N PRO A 96 5.31 5.40 -19.90
CA PRO A 96 5.29 5.28 -21.34
C PRO A 96 5.63 3.85 -21.78
N VAL A 97 4.85 3.30 -22.70
CA VAL A 97 4.96 1.91 -23.17
C VAL A 97 5.00 1.83 -24.70
N ASP A 98 5.52 0.71 -25.22
CA ASP A 98 5.42 0.35 -26.64
C ASP A 98 4.02 -0.16 -27.00
N GLU A 99 3.83 -0.53 -28.27
CA GLU A 99 2.57 -1.07 -28.79
C GLU A 99 2.16 -2.39 -28.13
N GLN A 100 3.11 -3.12 -27.55
CA GLN A 100 2.90 -4.37 -26.81
C GLN A 100 2.63 -4.11 -25.32
N GLY A 101 2.72 -2.87 -24.86
CA GLY A 101 2.51 -2.47 -23.47
C GLY A 101 3.71 -2.71 -22.55
N LYS A 102 4.90 -2.98 -23.10
CA LYS A 102 6.16 -3.05 -22.35
C LYS A 102 6.65 -1.62 -22.10
N ILE A 103 7.16 -1.35 -20.90
CA ILE A 103 7.76 -0.04 -20.56
C ILE A 103 8.94 0.23 -21.48
N LEU A 104 9.00 1.44 -22.03
CA LEU A 104 10.06 1.83 -22.96
C LEU A 104 11.43 1.88 -22.26
N GLU A 105 12.43 1.23 -22.85
CA GLU A 105 13.78 1.08 -22.27
C GLU A 105 14.46 2.43 -22.01
N GLU A 106 14.29 3.39 -22.91
CA GLU A 106 14.79 4.77 -22.75
C GLU A 106 14.19 5.51 -21.53
N TYR A 107 13.04 5.07 -21.03
CA TYR A 107 12.46 5.59 -19.79
C TYR A 107 13.05 4.88 -18.56
N ILE A 108 13.31 3.57 -18.64
CA ILE A 108 13.97 2.82 -17.57
C ILE A 108 15.39 3.35 -17.32
N ALA A 109 16.14 3.63 -18.39
CA ALA A 109 17.51 4.16 -18.31
C ALA A 109 17.60 5.55 -17.64
N ARG A 110 16.49 6.31 -17.56
CA ARG A 110 16.43 7.59 -16.83
C ARG A 110 16.12 7.42 -15.34
N ILE A 111 15.64 6.26 -14.89
CA ILE A 111 15.19 6.01 -13.51
C ILE A 111 16.32 5.41 -12.65
N GLU A 112 17.38 4.86 -13.26
CA GLU A 112 18.49 4.25 -12.52
C GLU A 112 19.34 5.24 -11.70
N GLU A 113 19.17 6.56 -11.87
CA GLU A 113 19.97 7.57 -11.15
C GLU A 113 19.29 8.27 -9.97
N GLU A 114 17.96 8.28 -9.77
CA GLU A 114 17.41 8.99 -8.60
C GLU A 114 16.00 8.56 -8.20
N SER A 115 15.80 8.38 -6.90
CA SER A 115 14.52 8.20 -6.22
C SER A 115 13.67 9.49 -6.21
N GLN A 116 13.70 10.28 -7.27
CA GLN A 116 12.96 11.54 -7.39
C GLN A 116 11.76 11.37 -8.33
N ASP A 117 10.67 12.01 -7.95
CA ASP A 117 9.44 12.17 -8.72
C ASP A 117 9.75 12.45 -10.20
N ASP A 118 9.50 11.48 -11.08
CA ASP A 118 9.81 11.54 -12.52
C ASP A 118 8.89 12.48 -13.31
N GLY A 119 8.07 13.26 -12.59
CA GLY A 119 7.10 14.19 -13.10
C GLY A 119 5.89 13.52 -13.76
N THR A 120 5.77 12.19 -13.81
CA THR A 120 4.60 11.51 -14.41
C THR A 120 3.45 11.31 -13.43
N ASN A 121 3.74 11.36 -12.13
CA ASN A 121 2.78 11.14 -11.07
C ASN A 121 1.91 12.38 -10.82
N ILE A 122 0.57 12.24 -10.90
CA ILE A 122 -0.31 13.25 -10.27
C ILE A 122 -0.01 13.19 -8.77
N GLN A 123 0.59 14.28 -8.28
CA GLN A 123 1.17 14.37 -6.95
C GLN A 123 0.17 13.92 -5.88
N SER A 124 0.66 13.03 -5.03
CA SER A 124 0.06 12.62 -3.77
C SER A 124 -0.17 13.79 -2.84
N GLY A 125 -1.16 13.65 -1.96
CA GLY A 125 -1.43 14.67 -0.95
C GLY A 125 -2.83 14.59 -0.37
N CYS A 126 -3.12 15.59 0.45
CA CYS A 126 -4.40 15.72 1.14
C CYS A 126 -5.51 16.20 0.19
N LEU A 127 -6.36 15.30 -0.28
CA LEU A 127 -7.46 15.60 -1.20
C LEU A 127 -8.61 16.36 -0.54
N SER A 128 -8.84 16.13 0.75
CA SER A 128 -9.88 16.81 1.51
C SER A 128 -9.60 16.69 3.00
N GLY A 129 -10.22 17.57 3.79
CA GLY A 129 -10.09 17.55 5.24
C GLY A 129 -8.73 18.03 5.75
N ASN A 130 -8.36 17.56 6.93
CA ASN A 130 -7.14 17.94 7.64
C ASN A 130 -6.21 16.74 7.81
N CYS A 131 -5.44 16.44 6.76
CA CYS A 131 -4.45 15.36 6.78
C CYS A 131 -3.21 15.67 7.65
N LYS A 132 -3.26 16.69 8.52
CA LYS A 132 -2.24 16.96 9.52
C LYS A 132 -2.73 16.59 10.92
N ASN A 133 -3.95 17.01 11.29
CA ASN A 133 -4.55 16.77 12.61
C ASN A 133 -6.08 16.75 12.52
N GLY A 134 -6.69 15.60 12.23
CA GLY A 134 -8.13 15.43 12.07
C GLY A 134 -8.51 14.45 10.95
N GLU A 135 -9.77 14.48 10.53
CA GLU A 135 -10.25 13.65 9.43
C GLU A 135 -9.78 14.20 8.08
N GLY A 136 -9.28 13.32 7.21
CA GLY A 136 -8.87 13.69 5.87
C GLY A 136 -8.85 12.51 4.90
N ILE A 137 -8.68 12.85 3.63
CA ILE A 137 -8.43 11.88 2.56
C ILE A 137 -7.05 12.19 1.99
N PHE A 138 -6.12 11.26 2.10
CA PHE A 138 -4.79 11.37 1.51
C PHE A 138 -4.64 10.35 0.38
N ALA A 139 -4.25 10.80 -0.80
CA ALA A 139 -3.98 9.91 -1.92
C ALA A 139 -2.49 9.85 -2.25
N TYR A 140 -2.06 8.70 -2.74
CA TYR A 140 -0.70 8.40 -3.12
C TYR A 140 -0.53 8.40 -4.64
N PRO A 141 0.72 8.46 -5.14
CA PRO A 141 1.00 8.45 -6.57
C PRO A 141 0.60 7.13 -7.23
N ASP A 142 0.63 6.04 -6.46
CA ASP A 142 0.23 4.71 -6.89
C ASP A 142 -1.31 4.54 -6.95
N GLY A 143 -2.08 5.61 -6.74
CA GLY A 143 -3.54 5.56 -6.76
C GLY A 143 -4.16 4.91 -5.52
N SER A 144 -3.34 4.45 -4.56
CA SER A 144 -3.84 4.12 -3.24
C SER A 144 -4.28 5.38 -2.51
N LYS A 145 -5.20 5.23 -1.56
CA LYS A 145 -5.68 6.34 -0.74
C LYS A 145 -6.02 5.88 0.67
N TYR A 146 -5.84 6.77 1.61
CA TYR A 146 -6.30 6.64 2.98
C TYR A 146 -7.42 7.65 3.24
N GLU A 147 -8.48 7.19 3.89
CA GLU A 147 -9.61 7.99 4.37
C GLU A 147 -9.76 7.75 5.87
N GLY A 148 -9.51 8.76 6.69
CA GLY A 148 -9.64 8.60 8.14
C GLY A 148 -8.88 9.65 8.95
N HIS A 149 -8.56 9.30 10.19
CA HIS A 149 -7.98 10.22 11.16
C HIS A 149 -6.47 10.38 11.00
N PHE A 150 -5.99 11.60 11.22
CA PHE A 150 -4.58 12.00 11.17
C PHE A 150 -4.13 12.65 12.47
N VAL A 151 -2.93 12.29 12.92
CA VAL A 151 -2.21 12.99 14.00
C VAL A 151 -0.80 13.28 13.55
N ASN A 152 -0.38 14.55 13.61
CA ASN A 152 0.93 15.02 13.13
C ASN A 152 1.30 14.56 11.71
N GLY A 153 0.30 14.49 10.82
CA GLY A 153 0.49 14.07 9.43
C GLY A 153 0.59 12.56 9.21
N LYS A 154 0.33 11.75 10.24
CA LYS A 154 0.35 10.29 10.18
C LYS A 154 -1.04 9.70 10.33
N PHE A 155 -1.31 8.56 9.72
CA PHE A 155 -2.55 7.82 9.96
C PHE A 155 -2.53 7.29 11.40
N ASP A 156 -3.49 7.72 12.18
CA ASP A 156 -3.58 7.39 13.60
C ASP A 156 -5.06 7.44 14.00
N GLY A 157 -5.62 6.35 14.51
CA GLY A 157 -7.04 6.18 14.76
C GLY A 157 -7.77 5.37 13.69
N GLN A 158 -9.08 5.55 13.55
CA GLN A 158 -9.87 4.77 12.59
C GLN A 158 -9.66 5.29 11.16
N GLY A 159 -9.61 4.36 10.20
CA GLY A 159 -9.53 4.71 8.79
C GLY A 159 -9.77 3.55 7.85
N THR A 160 -9.79 3.89 6.56
CA THR A 160 -9.85 2.95 5.44
C THR A 160 -8.70 3.24 4.50
N PHE A 161 -7.89 2.23 4.20
CA PHE A 161 -6.86 2.31 3.18
C PHE A 161 -7.28 1.49 1.97
N HIS A 162 -7.39 2.13 0.81
CA HIS A 162 -7.63 1.50 -0.48
C HIS A 162 -6.30 1.33 -1.20
N PHE A 163 -5.91 0.12 -1.52
CA PHE A 163 -4.65 -0.18 -2.17
C PHE A 163 -4.76 -0.12 -3.69
N ALA A 164 -3.63 0.19 -4.35
CA ALA A 164 -3.53 0.26 -5.81
C ALA A 164 -3.86 -1.06 -6.53
N ASN A 165 -3.70 -2.19 -5.85
CA ASN A 165 -4.00 -3.52 -6.36
C ASN A 165 -5.48 -3.92 -6.23
N GLY A 166 -6.31 -3.06 -5.64
CA GLY A 166 -7.74 -3.32 -5.39
C GLY A 166 -8.03 -3.93 -4.01
N ASP A 167 -7.01 -4.21 -3.19
CA ASP A 167 -7.23 -4.56 -1.79
C ASP A 167 -7.76 -3.35 -1.01
N GLN A 168 -8.36 -3.61 0.14
CA GLN A 168 -8.82 -2.59 1.08
C GLN A 168 -8.52 -3.06 2.51
N TYR A 169 -8.11 -2.14 3.37
CA TYR A 169 -8.08 -2.34 4.82
C TYR A 169 -9.02 -1.35 5.50
N VAL A 170 -9.83 -1.82 6.43
CA VAL A 170 -10.70 -1.00 7.28
C VAL A 170 -10.38 -1.34 8.73
N GLY A 171 -9.99 -0.35 9.52
CA GLY A 171 -9.66 -0.59 10.93
C GLY A 171 -8.87 0.53 11.56
N THR A 172 -8.13 0.15 12.59
CA THR A 172 -7.34 1.08 13.39
C THR A 172 -5.93 1.22 12.82
N PHE A 173 -5.41 2.43 12.86
CA PHE A 173 -4.07 2.78 12.42
C PHE A 173 -3.30 3.43 13.56
N LYS A 174 -1.98 3.26 13.53
CA LYS A 174 -1.04 3.97 14.38
C LYS A 174 0.22 4.25 13.58
N GLU A 175 0.66 5.51 13.59
CA GLU A 175 1.92 5.90 12.95
C GLU A 175 2.04 5.47 11.47
N ASN A 176 0.94 5.53 10.71
CA ASN A 176 0.76 5.09 9.31
C ASN A 176 0.53 3.60 9.06
N TYR A 177 0.52 2.77 10.09
CA TYR A 177 0.37 1.32 9.94
C TYR A 177 -0.97 0.84 10.49
N PRO A 178 -1.63 -0.14 9.84
CA PRO A 178 -2.65 -0.95 10.50
C PRO A 178 -2.16 -1.45 11.87
N ASP A 179 -2.86 -1.10 12.94
CA ASP A 179 -2.45 -1.35 14.32
C ASP A 179 -3.70 -1.37 15.22
N GLY A 180 -3.98 -2.53 15.82
CA GLY A 180 -5.25 -2.86 16.48
C GLY A 180 -6.20 -3.64 15.58
N GLN A 181 -7.50 -3.56 15.89
CA GLN A 181 -8.53 -4.32 15.18
C GLN A 181 -8.79 -3.78 13.77
N GLY A 182 -8.92 -4.69 12.80
CA GLY A 182 -9.32 -4.36 11.44
C GLY A 182 -9.56 -5.55 10.52
N THR A 183 -10.08 -5.25 9.34
CA THR A 183 -10.37 -6.20 8.27
C THR A 183 -9.66 -5.79 7.01
N ARG A 184 -8.88 -6.70 6.42
CA ARG A 184 -8.35 -6.57 5.06
C ARG A 184 -9.19 -7.40 4.10
N THR A 185 -9.77 -6.75 3.10
CA THR A 185 -10.46 -7.39 1.97
C THR A 185 -9.53 -7.35 0.76
N TYR A 186 -9.24 -8.51 0.19
CA TYR A 186 -8.39 -8.66 -0.99
C TYR A 186 -9.22 -8.48 -2.27
N ALA A 187 -8.58 -8.08 -3.36
CA ALA A 187 -9.26 -7.88 -4.65
C ALA A 187 -9.99 -9.13 -5.18
N ASN A 188 -9.61 -10.33 -4.73
CA ASN A 188 -10.27 -11.60 -5.04
C ASN A 188 -11.49 -11.91 -4.14
N GLY A 189 -11.83 -11.03 -3.21
CA GLY A 189 -12.92 -11.19 -2.25
C GLY A 189 -12.56 -11.96 -0.98
N HIS A 190 -11.32 -12.43 -0.82
CA HIS A 190 -10.85 -13.01 0.44
C HIS A 190 -10.78 -11.94 1.54
N GLU A 191 -11.00 -12.31 2.80
CA GLU A 191 -10.97 -11.37 3.93
C GLU A 191 -10.16 -11.93 5.10
N GLU A 192 -9.38 -11.04 5.72
CA GLU A 192 -8.65 -11.28 6.96
C GLU A 192 -9.12 -10.28 8.03
N THR A 193 -9.82 -10.78 9.05
CA THR A 193 -10.33 -9.96 10.16
C THR A 193 -9.67 -10.36 11.47
N GLY A 194 -9.22 -9.37 12.25
CA GLY A 194 -8.61 -9.59 13.56
C GLY A 194 -7.67 -8.47 13.98
N GLU A 195 -6.73 -8.81 14.85
CA GLU A 195 -5.70 -7.90 15.32
C GLU A 195 -4.60 -7.69 14.26
N TRP A 196 -4.09 -6.47 14.19
CA TRP A 196 -3.00 -6.03 13.35
C TRP A 196 -1.96 -5.32 14.21
N GLU A 197 -0.68 -5.45 13.87
CA GLU A 197 0.40 -4.78 14.59
C GLU A 197 1.44 -4.33 13.59
N GLN A 198 1.71 -3.02 13.53
CA GLN A 198 2.68 -2.44 12.58
C GLN A 198 2.48 -2.88 11.12
N GLY A 199 1.22 -2.98 10.69
CA GLY A 199 0.84 -3.32 9.32
C GLY A 199 0.74 -4.81 9.04
N GLU A 200 1.05 -5.66 10.01
CA GLU A 200 1.05 -7.11 9.86
C GLU A 200 -0.18 -7.73 10.54
N PHE A 201 -0.84 -8.66 9.86
CA PHE A 201 -1.96 -9.39 10.44
C PHE A 201 -1.45 -10.29 11.58
N VAL A 202 -1.93 -10.02 12.79
CA VAL A 202 -1.67 -10.85 13.97
C VAL A 202 -2.68 -12.00 13.99
N GLY A 203 -3.92 -11.75 13.60
CA GLY A 203 -4.99 -12.75 13.60
C GLY A 203 -6.14 -12.34 14.51
N SER A 204 -7.31 -12.95 14.32
CA SER A 204 -8.39 -12.84 15.29
C SER A 204 -7.95 -13.51 16.60
N SER A 205 -8.18 -12.85 17.75
CA SER A 205 -7.92 -13.43 19.07
C SER A 205 -8.39 -14.89 19.13
N LEU A 206 -7.57 -15.75 19.73
CA LEU A 206 -7.72 -17.22 19.80
C LEU A 206 -8.97 -17.73 20.54
N ILE A 207 -10.01 -16.93 20.72
CA ILE A 207 -11.18 -17.29 21.52
C ILE A 207 -12.46 -17.11 20.72
N GLU A 208 -12.53 -17.68 19.52
CA GLU A 208 -13.83 -17.99 18.93
C GLU A 208 -13.85 -19.43 18.43
N SER A 209 -14.72 -20.21 19.07
CA SER A 209 -15.19 -21.54 18.71
C SER A 209 -14.20 -22.70 18.94
N GLY A 210 -14.57 -23.63 19.83
CA GLY A 210 -13.84 -24.88 20.13
C GLY A 210 -13.72 -25.87 18.96
N LYS A 211 -13.26 -25.40 17.80
CA LYS A 211 -12.87 -26.19 16.64
C LYS A 211 -11.38 -26.49 16.76
N VAL A 212 -11.04 -27.76 16.90
CA VAL A 212 -9.67 -28.26 16.91
C VAL A 212 -9.44 -29.00 15.59
N GLY A 213 -8.27 -28.82 14.99
CA GLY A 213 -7.90 -29.45 13.73
C GLY A 213 -7.85 -28.46 12.56
N CYS A 214 -7.92 -29.00 11.34
CA CYS A 214 -7.94 -28.20 10.12
C CYS A 214 -9.30 -27.50 9.98
N THR A 215 -9.29 -26.17 10.05
CA THR A 215 -10.52 -25.36 9.95
C THR A 215 -10.73 -24.75 8.57
N GLN A 216 -9.69 -24.68 7.75
CA GLN A 216 -9.74 -24.14 6.39
C GLN A 216 -8.58 -24.66 5.55
N GLY A 217 -8.81 -24.86 4.25
CA GLY A 217 -7.76 -25.21 3.29
C GLY A 217 -7.30 -26.67 3.38
N ASP A 218 -6.13 -26.94 2.81
CA ASP A 218 -5.48 -28.25 2.81
C ASP A 218 -4.38 -28.27 3.86
N CYS A 219 -4.70 -28.79 5.04
CA CYS A 219 -3.73 -28.95 6.13
C CYS A 219 -2.89 -30.24 6.00
N GLU A 220 -2.98 -30.97 4.89
CA GLU A 220 -2.16 -32.16 4.63
C GLU A 220 -0.98 -31.80 3.71
N ASN A 221 -1.23 -31.22 2.53
CA ASN A 221 -0.19 -30.95 1.53
C ASN A 221 -0.37 -29.61 0.78
N GLY A 222 -1.00 -28.62 1.40
CA GLY A 222 -1.26 -27.33 0.78
C GLY A 222 -1.29 -26.18 1.78
N LYS A 223 -2.05 -25.13 1.46
CA LYS A 223 -2.24 -24.01 2.38
C LYS A 223 -3.46 -24.26 3.25
N GLY A 224 -3.29 -24.13 4.56
CA GLY A 224 -4.35 -24.41 5.52
C GLY A 224 -4.34 -23.48 6.73
N THR A 225 -5.43 -23.52 7.47
CA THR A 225 -5.54 -22.98 8.83
C THR A 225 -5.82 -24.13 9.78
N TYR A 226 -4.96 -24.30 10.78
CA TYR A 226 -5.08 -25.34 11.79
C TYR A 226 -5.12 -24.75 13.18
N ILE A 227 -6.08 -25.19 13.99
CA ILE A 227 -6.20 -24.83 15.40
C ILE A 227 -5.74 -26.02 16.24
N TYR A 228 -4.67 -25.81 17.01
CA TYR A 228 -4.14 -26.82 17.91
C TYR A 228 -5.03 -26.96 19.14
N LYS A 229 -4.92 -28.12 19.80
CA LYS A 229 -5.80 -28.54 20.89
C LYS A 229 -5.95 -27.44 21.95
N GLU A 230 -7.20 -27.23 22.39
CA GLU A 230 -7.56 -26.23 23.41
C GLU A 230 -7.19 -24.79 23.02
N GLY A 231 -7.03 -24.51 21.71
CA GLY A 231 -6.66 -23.18 21.22
C GLY A 231 -5.22 -22.81 21.55
N SER A 232 -4.36 -23.78 21.88
CA SER A 232 -2.96 -23.54 22.29
C SER A 232 -2.15 -22.81 21.24
N ALA A 233 -2.51 -22.99 19.97
CA ALA A 233 -2.00 -22.20 18.86
C ALA A 233 -2.95 -22.23 17.66
N LYS A 234 -2.83 -21.24 16.78
CA LYS A 234 -3.40 -21.22 15.43
C LYS A 234 -2.27 -21.04 14.43
N TYR A 235 -2.13 -21.99 13.52
CA TYR A 235 -1.20 -21.91 12.40
C TYR A 235 -1.96 -21.62 11.11
N VAL A 236 -1.45 -20.67 10.34
CA VAL A 236 -1.89 -20.35 8.98
C VAL A 236 -0.68 -20.40 8.08
N GLY A 237 -0.66 -21.29 7.10
CA GLY A 237 0.48 -21.41 6.22
C GLY A 237 0.48 -22.69 5.41
N ASP A 238 1.66 -22.99 4.88
CA ASP A 238 1.94 -24.19 4.10
C ASP A 238 2.00 -25.44 4.98
N PHE A 239 1.51 -26.56 4.45
CA PHE A 239 1.51 -27.88 5.06
C PHE A 239 2.17 -28.90 4.12
N LYS A 240 2.83 -29.88 4.71
CA LYS A 240 3.33 -31.06 4.03
C LYS A 240 3.25 -32.26 4.96
N ASN A 241 2.61 -33.33 4.51
CA ASN A 241 2.29 -34.53 5.30
C ASN A 241 1.68 -34.19 6.68
N GLY A 242 0.72 -33.27 6.71
CA GLY A 242 -0.01 -32.91 7.92
C GLY A 242 0.73 -31.97 8.87
N MET A 243 1.95 -31.53 8.54
CA MET A 243 2.78 -30.68 9.39
C MET A 243 3.00 -29.29 8.78
N PRO A 244 3.08 -28.23 9.61
CA PRO A 244 3.61 -26.94 9.18
C PRO A 244 4.93 -27.12 8.42
N HIS A 245 4.96 -26.60 7.20
CA HIS A 245 6.10 -26.67 6.30
C HIS A 245 6.13 -25.39 5.47
N GLY A 246 7.22 -25.06 4.77
CA GLY A 246 7.23 -23.90 3.89
C GLY A 246 7.10 -22.60 4.67
N TYR A 247 6.22 -21.68 4.26
CA TYR A 247 6.03 -20.42 4.98
C TYR A 247 4.72 -20.40 5.75
N GLY A 248 4.75 -19.85 6.97
CA GLY A 248 3.56 -19.75 7.79
C GLY A 248 3.69 -18.85 9.00
N ILE A 249 2.54 -18.57 9.60
CA ILE A 249 2.38 -17.77 10.81
C ILE A 249 1.72 -18.66 11.86
N CYS A 250 2.31 -18.73 13.05
CA CYS A 250 1.72 -19.39 14.20
C CYS A 250 1.52 -18.37 15.31
N ASN A 251 0.29 -18.29 15.82
CA ASN A 251 -0.07 -17.51 16.99
C ASN A 251 -0.31 -18.45 18.15
N TYR A 252 0.33 -18.21 19.29
CA TYR A 252 0.24 -19.04 20.48
C TYR A 252 -0.71 -18.42 21.50
N ALA A 253 -1.34 -19.28 22.32
CA ALA A 253 -2.28 -18.85 23.35
C ALA A 253 -1.65 -17.96 24.43
N ASN A 254 -0.33 -18.06 24.64
CA ASN A 254 0.41 -17.21 25.55
C ASN A 254 0.67 -15.80 25.00
N GLY A 255 0.27 -15.51 23.75
CA GLY A 255 0.49 -14.24 23.07
C GLY A 255 1.78 -14.19 22.24
N ASP A 256 2.62 -15.22 22.28
CA ASP A 256 3.77 -15.31 21.38
C ASP A 256 3.29 -15.55 19.94
N ARG A 257 4.11 -15.15 18.97
CA ARG A 257 3.84 -15.35 17.55
C ARG A 257 5.13 -15.62 16.78
N TYR A 258 5.12 -16.61 15.91
CA TYR A 258 6.19 -16.81 14.94
C TYR A 258 5.70 -16.62 13.52
N ARG A 259 6.49 -15.91 12.71
CA ARG A 259 6.29 -15.74 11.27
C ARG A 259 7.59 -16.07 10.56
N GLY A 260 7.56 -17.04 9.65
CA GLY A 260 8.75 -17.41 8.92
C GLY A 260 8.62 -18.75 8.23
N GLU A 261 9.78 -19.32 7.94
CA GLU A 261 9.87 -20.66 7.41
C GLU A 261 9.62 -21.71 8.49
N TRP A 262 9.06 -22.83 8.04
CA TRP A 262 8.69 -24.00 8.82
C TRP A 262 9.26 -25.25 8.16
N LEU A 263 9.81 -26.13 8.97
CA LEU A 263 10.32 -27.41 8.53
C LEU A 263 9.86 -28.47 9.53
N GLU A 264 9.07 -29.43 9.04
CA GLU A 264 8.58 -30.58 9.82
C GLU A 264 7.90 -30.17 11.14
N GLY A 265 7.07 -29.12 11.08
CA GLY A 265 6.31 -28.65 12.23
C GLY A 265 7.04 -27.71 13.19
N ALA A 266 8.32 -27.41 12.95
CA ALA A 266 9.12 -26.51 13.77
C ALA A 266 9.57 -25.26 13.00
N PHE A 267 9.97 -24.22 13.73
CA PHE A 267 10.61 -23.06 13.12
C PHE A 267 11.87 -23.52 12.37
N GLY A 268 11.95 -23.17 11.10
CA GLY A 268 13.08 -23.46 10.23
C GLY A 268 13.43 -22.23 9.42
N GLY A 269 14.63 -22.20 8.85
CA GLY A 269 15.03 -21.16 7.91
C GLY A 269 14.92 -19.74 8.49
N LYS A 270 14.52 -18.77 7.67
CA LYS A 270 14.42 -17.36 8.10
C LYS A 270 13.05 -17.09 8.75
N GLY A 271 13.05 -16.42 9.89
CA GLY A 271 11.82 -16.09 10.61
C GLY A 271 11.97 -15.04 11.70
N THR A 272 10.83 -14.58 12.20
CA THR A 272 10.70 -13.61 13.30
C THR A 272 9.78 -14.18 14.37
N LEU A 273 10.30 -14.29 15.60
CA LEU A 273 9.52 -14.60 16.79
C LEU A 273 9.22 -13.28 17.53
N PHE A 274 7.95 -13.05 17.81
CA PHE A 274 7.43 -11.97 18.64
C PHE A 274 7.00 -12.60 19.96
N LEU A 275 7.63 -12.20 21.06
CA LEU A 275 7.25 -12.66 22.39
C LEU A 275 6.22 -11.71 22.97
N HIS A 276 5.30 -12.24 23.77
CA HIS A 276 4.25 -11.46 24.44
C HIS A 276 4.78 -10.36 25.37
N ASP A 277 6.06 -10.42 25.76
CA ASP A 277 6.75 -9.37 26.53
C ASP A 277 7.21 -8.18 25.66
N GLY A 278 6.97 -8.22 24.35
CA GLY A 278 7.37 -7.22 23.36
C GLY A 278 8.73 -7.48 22.72
N THR A 279 9.45 -8.53 23.12
CA THR A 279 10.73 -8.89 22.51
C THR A 279 10.54 -9.40 21.09
N VAL A 280 11.35 -8.92 20.16
CA VAL A 280 11.35 -9.35 18.76
C VAL A 280 12.68 -10.00 18.41
N VAL A 281 12.63 -11.26 17.98
CA VAL A 281 13.79 -12.06 17.58
C VAL A 281 13.70 -12.37 16.09
N ASN A 282 14.44 -11.62 15.27
CA ASN A 282 14.55 -11.83 13.84
C ASN A 282 15.87 -12.54 13.50
N GLY A 283 15.81 -13.62 12.72
CA GLY A 283 16.99 -14.32 12.23
C GLY A 283 16.68 -15.70 11.67
N TYR A 284 17.59 -16.63 11.86
CA TYR A 284 17.52 -17.99 11.33
C TYR A 284 17.21 -19.00 12.43
N TRP A 285 16.45 -20.03 12.08
CA TRP A 285 15.91 -21.03 12.99
C TRP A 285 16.18 -22.44 12.48
N ARG A 286 16.41 -23.38 13.40
CA ARG A 286 16.58 -24.81 13.09
C ARG A 286 15.95 -25.64 14.19
N GLY A 287 14.93 -26.42 13.85
CA GLY A 287 14.23 -27.29 14.81
C GLY A 287 13.59 -26.50 15.96
N GLY A 288 13.13 -25.28 15.72
CA GLY A 288 12.54 -24.42 16.74
C GLY A 288 13.55 -23.51 17.47
N GLU A 289 14.85 -23.70 17.29
CA GLU A 289 15.88 -22.94 18.00
C GLU A 289 16.46 -21.80 17.14
N TYR A 290 16.71 -20.66 17.77
CA TYR A 290 17.35 -19.51 17.14
C TYR A 290 18.85 -19.78 16.92
N THR A 291 19.31 -19.67 15.68
CA THR A 291 20.69 -19.96 15.28
C THR A 291 21.53 -18.71 15.00
N GLY A 292 20.91 -17.54 14.87
CA GLY A 292 21.61 -16.27 14.68
C GLY A 292 20.95 -15.36 13.64
N LYS A 293 21.55 -14.19 13.41
CA LYS A 293 21.06 -13.22 12.41
C LYS A 293 21.49 -13.56 10.97
N GLU A 294 22.56 -14.33 10.83
CA GLU A 294 23.15 -14.69 9.55
C GLU A 294 22.70 -16.08 9.10
N ALA A 295 22.59 -16.27 7.79
CA ALA A 295 22.22 -17.56 7.22
C ALA A 295 23.29 -18.61 7.54
N PRO A 296 22.91 -19.78 8.08
CA PRO A 296 23.81 -20.93 8.15
C PRO A 296 24.36 -21.28 6.76
N ALA A 297 25.61 -21.74 6.68
CA ALA A 297 26.27 -22.04 5.40
C ALA A 297 25.56 -23.13 4.57
N ASP A 298 24.80 -24.00 5.22
CA ASP A 298 23.99 -25.09 4.66
C ASP A 298 22.52 -24.71 4.47
N TYR A 299 22.14 -23.45 4.72
CA TYR A 299 20.76 -23.00 4.56
C TYR A 299 20.29 -23.12 3.11
N GLN A 300 19.14 -23.78 2.94
CA GLN A 300 18.41 -23.86 1.69
C GLN A 300 16.98 -23.35 1.96
N PRO A 301 16.47 -22.36 1.20
CA PRO A 301 15.11 -21.88 1.37
C PRO A 301 14.12 -23.01 1.17
N ALA A 302 13.06 -23.05 1.97
CA ALA A 302 11.98 -23.99 1.75
C ALA A 302 11.36 -23.77 0.35
N ALA A 303 11.26 -24.84 -0.44
CA ALA A 303 10.62 -24.76 -1.75
C ALA A 303 9.12 -24.43 -1.59
N PRO A 304 8.54 -23.55 -2.42
CA PRO A 304 7.11 -23.25 -2.35
C PRO A 304 6.30 -24.53 -2.58
N VAL A 305 5.28 -24.75 -1.74
CA VAL A 305 4.34 -25.86 -1.93
C VAL A 305 3.52 -25.57 -3.20
N VAL A 306 3.76 -26.35 -4.25
CA VAL A 306 3.03 -26.25 -5.51
C VAL A 306 1.69 -26.95 -5.35
N THR A 307 0.59 -26.20 -5.35
CA THR A 307 -0.75 -26.77 -5.35
C THR A 307 -1.04 -27.32 -6.75
N GLU A 308 -1.04 -28.64 -6.92
CA GLU A 308 -1.60 -29.22 -8.14
C GLU A 308 -3.11 -29.01 -8.15
N THR A 309 -3.62 -28.17 -9.07
CA THR A 309 -5.04 -28.11 -9.38
C THR A 309 -5.49 -29.47 -9.91
N PRO A 310 -6.51 -30.13 -9.32
CA PRO A 310 -7.05 -31.35 -9.89
C PRO A 310 -7.66 -31.06 -11.26
N VAL A 311 -7.33 -31.90 -12.25
CA VAL A 311 -7.90 -31.90 -13.61
C VAL A 311 -9.31 -32.47 -13.60
#